data_AF-A0A3M7AU53-F1
#
_entry.id   AF-A0A3M7AU53-F1
#
_cell.length_a   1.000
_cell.length_b   1.000
_cell.length_c   1.000
_cell.angle_alpha   90.00
_cell.angle_beta   90.00
_cell.angle_gamma   90.00
#
_symmetry.space_group_name_H-M   'P 1'
#
loop_
_entity.id
_entity.type
_entity.pdbx_description
1 polymer ?
#
loop_
_entity_poly.entity_id
_entity_poly.type
_entity_poly.pdbx_seq_one_letter_code
_entity_poly.pdbx_strand_id
1 'polypeptide(L)'
;MDELERKTNRLQLTDSTTENSGNSKGKQRADRVSDEELAWTLYRQEQEDEKLAASIASRSISSRGLQTARGYEYALQLQNYDAEFDNGDTEVFERYNDFQRQADFITRESHAYSGSMAESSAQAAKRVAQKVPPKTAACVACMEVFAWKELAAAPCGHTYCRECVSGLFRNAMTDKSLFPPRCCRQVLSVEKLTPFLGEDLATRFSAKAVEFSTPVRTYCHDVHCSAFIPPSSIKGEVARCPECRKRTCTMCKAARHHGDCRQDTALQ
;
A
#
# COMPACT_ATOMS: atom_id res chain seq x y z
N MET A 1 -36.72 -34.84 1.26
CA MET A 1 -36.47 -36.29 1.19
C MET A 1 -35.96 -36.56 -0.21
N ASP A 2 -34.66 -36.37 -0.34
CA ASP A 2 -33.99 -35.84 -1.52
C ASP A 2 -33.20 -36.95 -2.24
N GLU A 3 -33.01 -36.79 -3.54
CA GLU A 3 -32.66 -37.80 -4.56
C GLU A 3 -31.46 -38.74 -4.25
N LEU A 4 -30.66 -38.42 -3.23
CA LEU A 4 -29.53 -39.20 -2.74
C LEU A 4 -29.93 -40.51 -2.04
N GLU A 5 -31.07 -40.55 -1.33
CA GLU A 5 -31.54 -41.74 -0.60
C GLU A 5 -32.05 -42.84 -1.53
N ARG A 6 -32.44 -42.48 -2.77
CA ARG A 6 -32.84 -43.44 -3.82
C ARG A 6 -31.64 -44.08 -4.53
N LYS A 7 -30.49 -43.40 -4.56
CA LYS A 7 -29.28 -43.91 -5.22
C LYS A 7 -28.51 -44.89 -4.34
N THR A 8 -28.55 -44.73 -3.02
CA THR A 8 -27.95 -45.67 -2.05
C THR A 8 -28.73 -46.98 -1.93
N ASN A 9 -30.07 -46.93 -1.99
CA ASN A 9 -30.91 -48.13 -1.94
C ASN A 9 -30.94 -48.97 -3.23
N ARG A 10 -30.40 -48.47 -4.35
CA ARG A 10 -30.39 -49.20 -5.65
C ARG A 10 -29.17 -50.11 -5.85
N LEU A 11 -28.19 -50.10 -4.94
CA LEU A 11 -26.96 -50.89 -5.04
C LEU A 11 -26.89 -52.07 -4.06
N GLN A 12 -27.94 -52.33 -3.26
CA GLN A 12 -27.99 -53.48 -2.34
C GLN A 12 -28.71 -54.72 -2.90
N LEU A 13 -28.98 -54.80 -4.21
CA LEU A 13 -29.68 -55.94 -4.81
C LEU A 13 -29.00 -56.43 -6.10
N THR A 14 -27.76 -56.89 -6.01
CA THR A 14 -27.22 -57.92 -6.93
C THR A 14 -26.17 -58.73 -6.20
N ASP A 15 -26.60 -59.61 -5.31
CA ASP A 15 -25.79 -60.75 -4.88
C ASP A 15 -26.72 -61.94 -4.71
N SER A 16 -26.78 -62.82 -5.71
CA SER A 16 -27.30 -64.20 -5.67
C SER A 16 -27.31 -64.81 -7.08
N THR A 17 -26.30 -65.63 -7.40
CA THR A 17 -26.42 -67.07 -7.72
C THR A 17 -25.06 -67.64 -8.14
N THR A 18 -24.50 -68.47 -7.25
CA THR A 18 -23.78 -69.77 -7.41
C THR A 18 -23.53 -70.29 -8.84
N GLU A 19 -22.39 -70.90 -9.23
CA GLU A 19 -21.79 -72.19 -8.80
C GLU A 19 -20.31 -72.30 -9.35
N ASN A 20 -19.28 -72.64 -8.57
CA ASN A 20 -18.72 -73.97 -8.20
C ASN A 20 -17.36 -74.32 -8.89
N SER A 21 -16.33 -74.55 -8.05
CA SER A 21 -15.47 -75.76 -8.00
C SER A 21 -13.96 -75.50 -7.91
N GLY A 22 -13.31 -76.00 -6.85
CA GLY A 22 -11.85 -76.14 -6.78
C GLY A 22 -11.23 -76.07 -5.37
N ASN A 23 -11.13 -77.22 -4.69
CA ASN A 23 -10.47 -77.44 -3.39
C ASN A 23 -9.07 -76.81 -3.21
N SER A 24 -8.77 -76.29 -2.01
CA SER A 24 -7.58 -76.70 -1.23
C SER A 24 -7.56 -76.15 0.21
N LYS A 25 -7.13 -77.00 1.14
CA LYS A 25 -6.95 -76.75 2.58
C LYS A 25 -5.82 -75.76 2.85
N GLY A 26 -6.04 -74.74 3.69
CA GLY A 26 -5.00 -73.84 4.18
C GLY A 26 -5.40 -73.16 5.50
N LYS A 27 -4.52 -73.20 6.50
CA LYS A 27 -4.71 -72.69 7.87
C LYS A 27 -5.06 -71.20 7.91
N GLN A 28 -6.05 -70.85 8.74
CA GLN A 28 -6.43 -69.48 9.09
C GLN A 28 -5.22 -68.65 9.54
N ARG A 29 -5.11 -67.42 9.02
CA ARG A 29 -4.22 -66.37 9.51
C ARG A 29 -5.01 -65.06 9.51
N ALA A 30 -4.91 -64.34 10.63
CA ALA A 30 -5.71 -63.18 11.02
C ALA A 30 -6.02 -62.18 9.90
N ASP A 31 -7.31 -61.87 9.79
CA ASP A 31 -7.94 -60.62 9.39
C ASP A 31 -7.10 -59.72 8.46
N ARG A 32 -7.14 -60.02 7.15
CA ARG A 32 -6.76 -59.07 6.12
C ARG A 32 -8.02 -58.33 5.70
N VAL A 33 -8.22 -57.14 6.26
CA VAL A 33 -9.20 -56.18 5.76
C VAL A 33 -8.93 -55.99 4.26
N SER A 34 -9.95 -56.15 3.43
CA SER A 34 -9.82 -55.96 1.97
C SER A 34 -9.41 -54.51 1.68
N ASP A 35 -8.61 -54.28 0.64
CA ASP A 35 -8.25 -52.93 0.18
C ASP A 35 -9.50 -52.05 -0.04
N GLU A 36 -10.64 -52.67 -0.37
CA GLU A 36 -11.93 -52.02 -0.49
C GLU A 36 -12.52 -51.59 0.86
N GLU A 37 -12.46 -52.42 1.91
CA GLU A 37 -12.87 -52.00 3.26
C GLU A 37 -11.97 -50.91 3.82
N LEU A 38 -10.68 -50.94 3.50
CA LEU A 38 -9.76 -49.88 3.88
C LEU A 38 -10.12 -48.56 3.18
N ALA A 39 -10.46 -48.60 1.89
CA ALA A 39 -10.91 -47.43 1.16
C ALA A 39 -12.22 -46.85 1.74
N TRP A 40 -13.18 -47.71 2.07
CA TRP A 40 -14.45 -47.28 2.67
C TRP A 40 -14.29 -46.72 4.10
N THR A 41 -13.37 -47.27 4.90
CA THR A 41 -13.09 -46.77 6.25
C THR A 41 -12.37 -45.42 6.20
N LEU A 42 -11.40 -45.25 5.31
CA LEU A 42 -10.73 -43.97 5.09
C LEU A 42 -11.71 -42.89 4.60
N TYR A 43 -12.58 -43.22 3.65
CA TYR A 43 -13.61 -42.28 3.17
C TYR A 43 -14.57 -41.86 4.28
N ARG A 44 -14.99 -42.79 5.14
CA ARG A 44 -15.85 -42.47 6.29
C ARG A 44 -15.14 -41.57 7.30
N GLN A 45 -13.86 -41.82 7.55
CA GLN A 45 -13.03 -41.01 8.44
C GLN A 45 -12.84 -39.58 7.90
N GLU A 46 -12.58 -39.41 6.61
CA GLU A 46 -12.48 -38.08 5.98
C GLU A 46 -13.77 -37.26 6.15
N GLN A 47 -14.93 -37.91 6.02
CA GLN A 47 -16.24 -37.26 6.24
C GLN A 47 -16.47 -36.84 7.70
N GLU A 48 -15.93 -37.59 8.66
CA GLU A 48 -16.00 -37.24 10.09
C GLU A 48 -15.04 -36.11 10.44
N ASP A 49 -13.83 -36.14 9.89
CA ASP A 49 -12.82 -35.08 10.06
C ASP A 49 -13.29 -33.75 9.45
N GLU A 50 -13.98 -33.80 8.30
CA GLU A 50 -14.56 -32.61 7.66
C GLU A 50 -15.68 -31.98 8.52
N LYS A 51 -16.54 -32.82 9.12
CA LYS A 51 -17.58 -32.37 10.07
C LYS A 51 -16.98 -31.77 11.34
N LEU A 52 -15.91 -32.37 11.86
CA LEU A 52 -15.20 -31.86 13.02
C LEU A 52 -14.53 -30.51 12.72
N ALA A 53 -13.88 -30.37 11.56
CA ALA A 53 -13.28 -29.12 11.11
C ALA A 53 -14.32 -28.00 10.95
N ALA A 54 -15.49 -28.31 10.36
CA ALA A 54 -16.60 -27.36 10.23
C ALA A 54 -17.17 -26.94 11.60
N SER A 55 -17.26 -27.86 12.57
CA SER A 55 -17.68 -27.58 13.95
C SER A 55 -16.68 -26.67 14.68
N ILE A 56 -15.37 -26.90 14.49
CA ILE A 56 -14.32 -26.05 15.07
C ILE A 56 -14.32 -24.66 14.42
N ALA A 57 -14.49 -24.58 13.10
CA ALA A 57 -14.57 -23.31 12.37
C ALA A 57 -15.79 -22.48 12.81
N SER A 58 -16.97 -23.09 12.93
CA SER A 58 -18.19 -22.40 13.38
C SER A 58 -18.10 -21.92 14.83
N ARG A 59 -17.52 -22.69 15.75
CA ARG A 59 -17.21 -22.25 17.12
C ARG A 59 -16.22 -21.08 17.15
N SER A 60 -15.20 -21.10 16.28
CA SER A 60 -14.19 -20.05 16.16
C SER A 60 -14.73 -18.76 15.53
N ILE A 61 -15.67 -18.88 14.59
CA ILE A 61 -16.36 -17.74 13.97
C ILE A 61 -17.34 -17.12 14.99
N SER A 62 -18.04 -17.94 15.78
CA SER A 62 -18.94 -17.48 16.84
C SER A 62 -18.18 -16.73 17.95
N SER A 63 -17.01 -17.23 18.37
CA SER A 63 -16.16 -16.54 19.36
C SER A 63 -15.53 -15.25 18.82
N ARG A 64 -15.06 -15.24 17.56
CA ARG A 64 -14.60 -14.01 16.87
C ARG A 64 -15.72 -12.99 16.68
N GLY A 65 -16.94 -13.44 16.41
CA GLY A 65 -18.12 -12.57 16.32
C GLY A 65 -18.38 -11.84 17.64
N LEU A 66 -18.28 -12.55 18.77
CA LEU A 66 -18.43 -11.97 20.11
C LEU A 66 -17.30 -10.95 20.44
N GLN A 67 -16.06 -11.25 20.03
CA GLN A 67 -14.93 -10.34 20.24
C GLN A 67 -15.00 -9.09 19.35
N THR A 68 -15.50 -9.22 18.12
CA THR A 68 -15.68 -8.07 17.21
C THR A 68 -16.81 -7.17 17.70
N ALA A 69 -17.90 -7.74 18.22
CA ALA A 69 -18.98 -6.97 18.84
C ALA A 69 -18.51 -6.20 20.08
N ARG A 70 -17.72 -6.83 20.96
CA ARG A 70 -17.10 -6.14 22.11
C ARG A 70 -16.09 -5.06 21.70
N GLY A 71 -15.32 -5.30 20.64
CA GLY A 71 -14.40 -4.31 20.08
C GLY A 71 -15.13 -3.10 19.49
N TYR A 72 -16.30 -3.30 18.89
CA TYR A 72 -17.15 -2.23 18.38
C TYR A 72 -17.81 -1.43 19.51
N GLU A 73 -18.34 -2.08 20.56
CA GLU A 73 -18.85 -1.40 21.77
C GLU A 73 -17.75 -0.54 22.43
N TYR A 74 -16.54 -1.08 22.56
CA TYR A 74 -15.41 -0.35 23.14
C TYR A 74 -14.97 0.85 22.28
N ALA A 75 -14.96 0.71 20.95
CA ALA A 75 -14.64 1.80 20.03
C ALA A 75 -15.69 2.93 20.07
N LEU A 76 -16.98 2.59 20.21
CA LEU A 76 -18.05 3.58 20.41
C LEU A 76 -17.92 4.30 21.76
N GLN A 77 -17.46 3.61 22.79
CA GLN A 77 -17.23 4.20 24.11
C GLN A 77 -16.04 5.18 24.12
N LEU A 78 -15.03 4.96 23.28
CA LEU A 78 -13.92 5.90 23.06
C LEU A 78 -14.35 7.16 22.28
N GLN A 79 -15.24 7.04 21.29
CA GLN A 79 -15.75 8.20 20.55
C GLN A 79 -16.56 9.16 21.41
N ASN A 80 -17.16 8.69 22.50
CA ASN A 80 -17.89 9.52 23.46
C ASN A 80 -16.99 10.21 24.51
N TYR A 81 -15.70 9.87 24.58
CA TYR A 81 -14.75 10.40 25.58
C TYR A 81 -13.88 11.56 25.08
N ASP A 82 -13.95 11.90 23.78
CA ASP A 82 -13.21 13.02 23.17
C ASP A 82 -13.87 14.41 23.40
N ALA A 83 -14.91 14.47 24.23
CA ALA A 83 -15.45 15.73 24.72
C ALA A 83 -14.96 15.97 26.16
N GLU A 84 -14.09 16.97 26.30
CA GLU A 84 -13.60 17.64 27.51
C GLU A 84 -12.11 17.41 27.82
N PHE A 85 -11.30 18.37 27.34
CA PHE A 85 -9.89 18.55 27.70
C PHE A 85 -9.78 19.75 28.64
N ASP A 86 -9.18 19.57 29.83
CA ASP A 86 -8.30 20.58 30.41
C ASP A 86 -7.28 19.96 31.38
N ASN A 87 -6.20 20.71 31.59
CA ASN A 87 -4.85 20.35 31.99
C ASN A 87 -4.65 19.86 33.43
N GLY A 88 -3.73 18.90 33.56
CA GLY A 88 -2.63 18.95 34.53
C GLY A 88 -2.92 18.44 35.94
N ASP A 89 -2.87 17.12 36.15
CA ASP A 89 -2.73 16.54 37.48
C ASP A 89 -1.97 15.19 37.45
N THR A 90 -1.06 15.01 38.42
CA THR A 90 -0.18 13.84 38.58
C THR A 90 -0.93 12.52 38.84
N GLU A 91 -2.22 12.57 39.16
CA GLU A 91 -3.10 11.38 39.28
C GLU A 91 -3.38 10.72 37.92
N VAL A 92 -3.28 11.45 36.81
CA VAL A 92 -3.55 10.93 35.46
C VAL A 92 -2.44 9.97 35.02
N PHE A 93 -1.19 10.20 35.45
CA PHE A 93 -0.06 9.33 35.13
C PHE A 93 -0.11 8.00 35.87
N GLU A 94 -0.58 7.99 37.12
CA GLU A 94 -0.78 6.75 37.88
C GLU A 94 -1.97 5.95 37.33
N ARG A 95 -3.07 6.62 36.98
CA ARG A 95 -4.26 5.98 36.42
C ARG A 95 -4.04 5.46 34.99
N TYR A 96 -3.21 6.15 34.20
CA TYR A 96 -2.74 5.69 32.89
C TYR A 96 -1.79 4.48 33.01
N ASN A 97 -0.90 4.47 34.01
CA ASN A 97 -0.07 3.29 34.31
C ASN A 97 -0.90 2.11 34.83
N ASP A 98 -1.98 2.35 35.59
CA ASP A 98 -2.88 1.29 36.04
C ASP A 98 -3.74 0.75 34.88
N PHE A 99 -4.20 1.64 33.99
CA PHE A 99 -4.85 1.25 32.73
C PHE A 99 -3.90 0.46 31.81
N GLN A 100 -2.63 0.87 31.69
CA GLN A 100 -1.62 0.13 30.95
C GLN A 100 -1.29 -1.19 31.61
N ARG A 101 -1.17 -1.26 32.94
CA ARG A 101 -0.98 -2.53 33.68
C ARG A 101 -2.15 -3.47 33.50
N GLN A 102 -3.38 -2.96 33.41
CA GLN A 102 -4.58 -3.76 33.23
C GLN A 102 -4.76 -4.21 31.77
N ALA A 103 -4.40 -3.37 30.80
CA ALA A 103 -4.26 -3.76 29.39
C ALA A 103 -3.12 -4.77 29.18
N ASP A 104 -2.01 -4.61 29.89
CA ASP A 104 -0.88 -5.56 29.95
C ASP A 104 -1.26 -6.85 30.68
N PHE A 105 -2.17 -6.81 31.66
CA PHE A 105 -2.71 -7.99 32.32
C PHE A 105 -3.65 -8.77 31.39
N ILE A 106 -4.56 -8.09 30.69
CA ILE A 106 -5.47 -8.71 29.70
C ILE A 106 -4.68 -9.28 28.51
N THR A 107 -3.63 -8.58 28.05
CA THR A 107 -2.73 -9.10 27.02
C THR A 107 -1.85 -10.23 27.56
N ARG A 108 -1.35 -10.18 28.81
CA ARG A 108 -0.53 -11.23 29.40
C ARG A 108 -1.31 -12.50 29.75
N GLU A 109 -2.60 -12.38 30.11
CA GLU A 109 -3.49 -13.53 30.32
C GLU A 109 -3.96 -14.13 28.98
N SER A 110 -4.16 -13.32 27.93
CA SER A 110 -4.37 -13.83 26.57
C SER A 110 -3.10 -14.40 25.91
N HIS A 111 -1.90 -13.97 26.34
CA HIS A 111 -0.63 -14.58 25.95
C HIS A 111 -0.28 -15.83 26.79
N ALA A 112 -0.77 -15.96 28.03
CA ALA A 112 -0.57 -17.16 28.86
C ALA A 112 -1.51 -18.32 28.47
N TYR A 113 -2.69 -18.03 27.91
CA TYR A 113 -3.57 -19.03 27.29
C TYR A 113 -3.49 -19.05 25.75
N SER A 114 -2.42 -18.48 25.20
CA SER A 114 -1.96 -18.74 23.84
C SER A 114 -0.77 -19.69 23.94
N GLY A 115 -1.04 -20.94 24.35
CA GLY A 115 -0.12 -22.04 24.02
C GLY A 115 0.25 -21.91 22.55
N SER A 116 1.53 -22.08 22.21
CA SER A 116 2.09 -21.86 20.88
C SER A 116 1.33 -22.68 19.82
N MET A 117 0.21 -22.16 19.35
CA MET A 117 -0.46 -22.68 18.19
C MET A 117 0.41 -22.21 17.04
N ALA A 118 1.22 -23.12 16.53
CA ALA A 118 1.94 -22.91 15.29
C ALA A 118 0.95 -22.28 14.30
N GLU A 119 1.26 -21.08 13.79
CA GLU A 119 0.50 -20.52 12.68
C GLU A 119 0.41 -21.61 11.63
N SER A 120 -0.80 -21.95 11.20
CA SER A 120 -0.98 -22.97 10.16
C SER A 120 -0.07 -22.62 8.98
N SER A 121 0.61 -23.61 8.42
CA SER A 121 1.51 -23.43 7.27
C SER A 121 0.84 -22.64 6.15
N ALA A 122 -0.48 -22.73 6.00
CA ALA A 122 -1.27 -21.94 5.06
C ALA A 122 -1.33 -20.43 5.41
N GLN A 123 -1.44 -20.08 6.68
CA GLN A 123 -1.47 -18.68 7.14
C GLN A 123 -0.08 -18.05 7.06
N ALA A 124 0.96 -18.80 7.46
CA ALA A 124 2.35 -18.39 7.29
C ALA A 124 2.70 -18.23 5.80
N ALA A 125 2.31 -19.18 4.94
CA ALA A 125 2.50 -19.11 3.50
C ALA A 125 1.75 -17.92 2.87
N LYS A 126 0.53 -17.59 3.33
CA LYS A 126 -0.20 -16.40 2.88
C LYS A 126 0.51 -15.10 3.24
N ARG A 127 1.06 -14.97 4.44
CA ARG A 127 1.86 -13.78 4.81
C ARG A 127 3.15 -13.67 3.99
N VAL A 128 3.81 -14.80 3.73
CA VAL A 128 5.01 -14.84 2.88
C VAL A 128 4.65 -14.45 1.44
N ALA A 129 3.54 -14.94 0.90
CA ALA A 129 3.05 -14.56 -0.43
C ALA A 129 2.65 -13.09 -0.53
N GLN A 130 2.07 -12.51 0.52
CA GLN A 130 1.72 -11.08 0.60
C GLN A 130 2.94 -10.15 0.71
N LYS A 131 4.09 -10.66 1.18
CA LYS A 131 5.35 -9.90 1.20
C LYS A 131 6.04 -9.82 -0.16
N VAL A 132 5.65 -10.65 -1.13
CA VAL A 132 6.22 -10.58 -2.47
C VAL A 132 5.57 -9.40 -3.19
N PRO A 133 6.32 -8.34 -3.55
CA PRO A 133 5.76 -7.24 -4.31
C PRO A 133 5.18 -7.79 -5.63
N PRO A 134 4.00 -7.31 -6.06
CA PRO A 134 3.40 -7.81 -7.28
C PRO A 134 4.35 -7.60 -8.46
N LYS A 135 4.38 -8.54 -9.42
CA LYS A 135 5.28 -8.43 -10.58
C LYS A 135 4.90 -7.26 -11.50
N THR A 136 3.62 -6.89 -11.50
CA THR A 136 3.03 -5.83 -12.33
C THR A 136 2.05 -4.99 -11.53
N ALA A 137 1.82 -3.75 -11.96
CA ALA A 137 0.77 -2.88 -11.43
C ALA A 137 0.27 -1.94 -12.54
N ALA A 138 -0.88 -1.30 -12.31
CA ALA A 138 -1.46 -0.35 -13.26
C ALA A 138 -0.96 1.08 -12.98
N CYS A 139 -0.76 1.85 -14.04
CA CYS A 139 -0.57 3.29 -13.94
C CYS A 139 -1.90 3.98 -13.58
N VAL A 140 -1.94 4.81 -12.54
CA VAL A 140 -3.17 5.50 -12.13
C VAL A 140 -3.67 6.52 -13.15
N ALA A 141 -2.81 7.00 -14.05
CA ALA A 141 -3.15 8.03 -15.04
C ALA A 141 -3.66 7.46 -16.36
N CYS A 142 -2.98 6.45 -16.94
CA CYS A 142 -3.38 5.85 -18.21
C CYS A 142 -4.08 4.49 -18.06
N MET A 143 -4.15 3.94 -16.85
CA MET A 143 -4.75 2.62 -16.53
C MET A 143 -4.06 1.41 -17.17
N GLU A 144 -3.01 1.61 -17.96
CA GLU A 144 -2.19 0.52 -18.53
C GLU A 144 -1.35 -0.21 -17.47
N VAL A 145 -1.11 -1.50 -17.70
CA VAL A 145 -0.37 -2.39 -16.79
C VAL A 145 1.10 -2.47 -17.20
N PHE A 146 2.00 -2.26 -16.24
CA PHE A 146 3.44 -2.28 -16.44
C PHE A 146 4.13 -3.21 -15.44
N ALA A 147 5.38 -3.57 -15.72
CA ALA A 147 6.24 -4.21 -14.72
C ALA A 147 6.48 -3.24 -13.55
N TRP A 148 6.51 -3.74 -12.32
CA TRP A 148 6.65 -2.90 -11.14
C TRP A 148 7.90 -1.99 -11.16
N LYS A 149 9.00 -2.50 -11.74
CA LYS A 149 10.27 -1.77 -11.93
C LYS A 149 10.18 -0.56 -12.89
N GLU A 150 9.14 -0.51 -13.72
CA GLU A 150 8.91 0.55 -14.71
C GLU A 150 7.97 1.64 -14.18
N LEU A 151 7.39 1.41 -12.99
CA LEU A 151 6.45 2.30 -12.35
C LEU A 151 7.14 3.16 -11.29
N ALA A 152 6.86 4.44 -11.34
CA ALA A 152 7.25 5.41 -10.34
C ALA A 152 6.18 5.46 -9.24
N ALA A 153 6.60 5.26 -7.98
CA ALA A 153 5.70 5.28 -6.84
C ALA A 153 5.57 6.70 -6.25
N ALA A 154 4.34 7.16 -6.10
CA ALA A 154 4.00 8.37 -5.36
C ALA A 154 4.03 8.09 -3.84
N PRO A 155 4.23 9.13 -3.00
CA PRO A 155 4.26 8.96 -1.53
C PRO A 155 2.93 8.46 -0.95
N CYS A 156 1.82 8.65 -1.67
CA CYS A 156 0.51 8.15 -1.29
C CYS A 156 0.26 6.68 -1.69
N GLY A 157 1.22 6.02 -2.34
CA GLY A 157 1.14 4.62 -2.76
C GLY A 157 0.65 4.37 -4.19
N HIS A 158 0.16 5.40 -4.89
CA HIS A 158 -0.18 5.28 -6.31
C HIS A 158 1.05 5.13 -7.20
N THR A 159 0.89 4.47 -8.33
CA THR A 159 1.95 4.19 -9.31
C THR A 159 1.69 4.88 -10.65
N TYR A 160 2.75 5.37 -11.28
CA TYR A 160 2.72 6.03 -12.59
C TYR A 160 3.73 5.41 -13.54
N CYS A 161 3.36 5.22 -14.82
CA CYS A 161 4.35 4.91 -15.85
C CYS A 161 5.25 6.12 -16.11
N ARG A 162 6.42 5.86 -16.73
CA ARG A 162 7.43 6.89 -17.05
C ARG A 162 6.86 8.08 -17.84
N GLU A 163 6.00 7.82 -18.81
CA GLU A 163 5.41 8.88 -19.65
C GLU A 163 4.43 9.75 -18.85
N CYS A 164 3.52 9.15 -18.09
CA CYS A 164 2.54 9.88 -17.30
C CYS A 164 3.19 10.71 -16.19
N VAL A 165 4.17 10.14 -15.46
CA VAL A 165 4.88 10.92 -14.43
C VAL A 165 5.68 12.06 -15.06
N SER A 166 6.34 11.83 -16.20
CA SER A 166 7.04 12.90 -16.93
C SER A 166 6.07 13.99 -17.39
N GLY A 167 4.86 13.62 -17.85
CA GLY A 167 3.80 14.55 -18.21
C GLY A 167 3.37 15.45 -17.06
N LEU A 168 3.19 14.90 -15.85
CA LEU A 168 2.86 15.68 -14.66
C LEU A 168 3.93 16.75 -14.37
N PHE A 169 5.21 16.39 -14.47
CA PHE A 169 6.32 17.31 -14.24
C PHE A 169 6.40 18.39 -15.33
N ARG A 170 6.21 18.03 -16.60
CA ARG A 170 6.16 19.00 -17.71
C ARG A 170 5.02 19.99 -17.55
N ASN A 171 3.83 19.52 -17.21
CA ASN A 171 2.67 20.38 -17.01
C ASN A 171 2.88 21.35 -15.84
N ALA A 172 3.48 20.88 -14.74
CA ALA A 172 3.82 21.72 -13.59
C ALA A 172 4.90 22.78 -13.89
N MET A 173 5.77 22.57 -14.89
CA MET A 173 6.74 23.60 -15.32
C MET A 173 6.10 24.70 -16.16
N THR A 174 5.00 24.40 -16.84
CA THR A 174 4.30 25.35 -17.72
C THR A 174 3.25 26.14 -16.94
N ASP A 175 2.48 25.47 -16.08
CA ASP A 175 1.42 26.08 -15.28
C ASP A 175 1.81 26.16 -13.80
N LYS A 176 1.92 27.39 -13.30
CA LYS A 176 2.23 27.69 -11.90
C LYS A 176 1.17 27.13 -10.93
N SER A 177 -0.10 27.01 -11.36
CA SER A 177 -1.18 26.45 -10.54
C SER A 177 -0.97 24.96 -10.20
N LEU A 178 -0.33 24.24 -11.13
CA LEU A 178 0.00 22.83 -11.01
C LEU A 178 1.33 22.59 -10.29
N PHE A 179 2.06 23.65 -9.92
CA PHE A 179 3.32 23.56 -9.22
C PHE A 179 3.12 23.61 -7.68
N PRO A 180 3.81 22.76 -6.91
CA PRO A 180 4.53 21.57 -7.34
C PRO A 180 3.56 20.44 -7.77
N PRO A 181 4.02 19.47 -8.59
CA PRO A 181 3.21 18.33 -9.00
C PRO A 181 2.83 17.49 -7.77
N ARG A 182 1.55 17.12 -7.69
CA ARG A 182 0.95 16.44 -6.53
C ARG A 182 0.17 15.21 -6.95
N CYS A 183 0.18 14.19 -6.10
CA CYS A 183 -0.75 13.05 -6.16
C CYS A 183 -1.45 12.94 -4.80
N CYS A 184 -2.78 12.87 -4.79
CA CYS A 184 -3.57 12.85 -3.54
C CYS A 184 -3.18 13.97 -2.56
N ARG A 185 -2.92 15.18 -3.09
CA ARG A 185 -2.43 16.36 -2.37
C ARG A 185 -1.02 16.24 -1.76
N GLN A 186 -0.33 15.12 -1.95
CA GLN A 186 1.05 14.94 -1.54
C GLN A 186 2.01 15.31 -2.67
N VAL A 187 3.07 16.05 -2.36
CA VAL A 187 4.05 16.53 -3.34
C VAL A 187 4.88 15.37 -3.88
N LEU A 188 5.05 15.31 -5.20
CA LEU A 188 5.94 14.38 -5.86
C LEU A 188 7.38 14.91 -5.80
N SER A 189 8.26 14.21 -5.08
CA SER A 189 9.68 14.59 -4.96
C SER A 189 10.42 14.30 -6.28
N VAL A 190 11.01 15.33 -6.88
CA VAL A 190 11.82 15.18 -8.09
C VAL A 190 12.99 14.22 -7.86
N GLU A 191 13.68 14.32 -6.71
CA GLU A 191 14.86 13.51 -6.37
C GLU A 191 14.56 12.01 -6.38
N LYS A 192 13.42 11.62 -5.78
CA LYS A 192 12.99 10.21 -5.74
C LYS A 192 12.55 9.69 -7.10
N LEU A 193 12.08 10.59 -7.97
CA LEU A 193 11.51 10.26 -9.27
C LEU A 193 12.49 10.47 -10.43
N THR A 194 13.68 11.04 -10.18
CA THR A 194 14.74 11.26 -11.18
C THR A 194 15.03 10.01 -12.05
N PRO A 195 15.13 8.77 -11.50
CA PRO A 195 15.36 7.58 -12.32
C PRO A 195 14.26 7.30 -13.36
N PHE A 196 13.05 7.81 -13.12
CA PHE A 196 11.89 7.66 -14.00
C PHE A 196 11.72 8.83 -14.97
N LEU A 197 12.04 10.05 -14.52
CA LEU A 197 11.94 11.29 -15.29
C LEU A 197 13.09 11.45 -16.32
N GLY A 198 14.26 10.90 -16.00
CA GLY A 198 15.50 11.19 -16.70
C GLY A 198 16.16 12.48 -16.21
N GLU A 199 17.48 12.55 -16.37
CA GLU A 199 18.32 13.63 -15.84
C GLU A 199 17.97 15.00 -16.42
N ASP A 200 17.72 15.08 -17.72
CA ASP A 200 17.35 16.32 -18.41
C ASP A 200 16.05 16.93 -17.86
N LEU A 201 14.99 16.13 -17.72
CA LEU A 201 13.71 16.62 -17.22
C LEU A 201 13.80 17.02 -15.74
N ALA A 202 14.50 16.22 -14.92
CA ALA A 202 14.72 16.54 -13.51
C ALA A 202 15.52 17.83 -13.31
N THR A 203 16.53 18.07 -14.16
CA THR A 203 17.35 19.28 -14.14
C THR A 203 16.51 20.51 -14.53
N ARG A 204 15.76 20.43 -15.63
CA ARG A 204 14.88 21.51 -16.07
C ARG A 204 13.80 21.82 -15.02
N PHE A 205 13.22 20.80 -14.40
CA PHE A 205 12.24 20.97 -13.33
C PHE A 205 12.84 21.67 -12.12
N SER A 206 14.04 21.27 -11.69
CA SER A 206 14.75 21.92 -10.59
C SER A 206 15.06 23.39 -10.88
N ALA A 207 15.48 23.72 -12.10
CA ALA A 207 15.67 25.11 -12.52
C ALA A 207 14.36 25.90 -12.49
N LYS A 208 13.25 25.32 -12.97
CA LYS A 208 11.92 25.93 -12.89
C LYS A 208 11.41 26.08 -11.46
N ALA A 209 11.75 25.16 -10.56
CA ALA A 209 11.40 25.27 -9.15
C ALA A 209 12.00 26.53 -8.52
N VAL A 210 13.27 26.83 -8.84
CA VAL A 210 13.95 28.06 -8.40
C VAL A 210 13.29 29.30 -9.01
N GLU A 211 12.95 29.27 -10.30
CA GLU A 211 12.23 30.37 -10.93
C GLU A 211 10.88 30.63 -10.25
N PHE A 212 10.12 29.57 -9.96
CA PHE A 212 8.79 29.72 -9.37
C PHE A 212 8.80 30.16 -7.92
N SER A 213 9.81 29.76 -7.15
CA SER A 213 10.02 30.20 -5.77
C SER A 213 10.64 31.59 -5.65
N THR A 214 11.24 32.12 -6.73
CA THR A 214 11.81 33.47 -6.73
C THR A 214 10.69 34.52 -6.77
N PRO A 215 10.56 35.41 -5.75
CA PRO A 215 9.50 36.42 -5.69
C PRO A 215 9.58 37.44 -6.83
N VAL A 216 10.77 38.00 -7.06
CA VAL A 216 11.04 38.98 -8.13
C VAL A 216 11.89 38.32 -9.21
N ARG A 217 11.22 37.74 -10.20
CA ARG A 217 11.89 37.05 -11.31
C ARG A 217 12.49 38.07 -12.26
N THR A 218 13.68 37.78 -12.75
CA THR A 218 14.35 38.57 -13.78
C THR A 218 14.70 37.65 -14.93
N TYR A 219 14.35 38.06 -16.14
CA TYR A 219 14.62 37.31 -17.36
C TYR A 219 15.64 38.07 -18.20
N CYS A 220 16.29 37.38 -19.13
CA CYS A 220 17.13 38.03 -20.12
C CYS A 220 16.30 39.01 -20.94
N HIS A 221 16.80 40.24 -21.14
CA HIS A 221 16.10 41.26 -21.92
C HIS A 221 16.07 40.93 -23.42
N ASP A 222 16.98 40.06 -23.87
CA ASP A 222 17.03 39.64 -25.26
C ASP A 222 15.87 38.69 -25.55
N VAL A 223 14.97 39.10 -26.43
CA VAL A 223 13.76 38.35 -26.80
C VAL A 223 14.10 36.96 -27.33
N HIS A 224 15.22 36.81 -28.04
CA HIS A 224 15.67 35.51 -28.56
C HIS A 224 16.19 34.56 -27.47
N CYS A 225 16.55 35.09 -26.30
CA CYS A 225 17.02 34.31 -25.17
C CYS A 225 15.93 34.12 -24.12
N SER A 226 15.39 35.22 -23.58
CA SER A 226 14.33 35.26 -22.55
C SER A 226 14.53 34.32 -21.35
N ALA A 227 15.76 33.83 -21.13
CA ALA A 227 16.05 32.86 -20.10
C ALA A 227 15.92 33.48 -18.72
N PHE A 228 15.41 32.69 -17.75
CA PHE A 228 15.40 33.09 -16.36
C PHE A 228 16.82 33.30 -15.83
N ILE A 229 17.04 34.41 -15.13
CA ILE A 229 18.33 34.72 -14.50
C ILE A 229 18.19 34.45 -12.99
N PRO A 230 18.90 33.45 -12.45
CA PRO A 230 18.79 33.12 -11.04
C PRO A 230 19.36 34.26 -10.17
N PRO A 231 18.84 34.45 -8.94
CA PRO A 231 19.32 35.51 -8.04
C PRO A 231 20.84 35.49 -7.79
N SER A 232 21.46 34.31 -7.80
CA SER A 232 22.92 34.14 -7.68
C SER A 232 23.73 34.80 -8.80
N SER A 233 23.10 35.07 -9.94
CA SER A 233 23.71 35.73 -11.10
C SER A 233 23.37 37.23 -11.19
N ILE A 234 22.80 37.78 -10.12
CA ILE A 234 22.45 39.19 -9.98
C ILE A 234 23.45 39.85 -9.03
N LYS A 235 24.02 40.99 -9.43
CA LYS A 235 24.93 41.80 -8.61
C LYS A 235 24.47 43.26 -8.65
N GLY A 236 24.02 43.79 -7.50
CA GLY A 236 23.36 45.09 -7.43
C GLY A 236 22.18 45.13 -8.39
N GLU A 237 22.14 46.12 -9.27
CA GLU A 237 21.06 46.31 -10.24
C GLU A 237 21.26 45.59 -11.58
N VAL A 238 22.28 44.73 -11.68
CA VAL A 238 22.67 44.10 -12.94
C VAL A 238 22.57 42.58 -12.83
N ALA A 239 21.66 42.02 -13.61
CA ALA A 239 21.48 40.59 -13.80
C ALA A 239 22.31 40.11 -15.01
N ARG A 240 23.20 39.13 -14.83
CA ARG A 240 23.97 38.53 -15.93
C ARG A 240 23.34 37.22 -16.36
N CYS A 241 22.92 37.13 -17.61
CA CYS A 241 22.31 35.91 -18.14
C CYS A 241 23.32 34.74 -18.14
N PRO A 242 22.96 33.56 -17.60
CA PRO A 242 23.84 32.39 -17.61
C PRO A 242 24.02 31.83 -19.03
N GLU A 243 22.98 31.89 -19.88
CA GLU A 243 22.95 31.35 -21.23
C GLU A 243 23.74 32.21 -22.23
N CYS A 244 23.30 33.44 -22.49
CA CYS A 244 23.88 34.30 -23.54
C CYS A 244 24.86 35.35 -23.01
N ARG A 245 25.12 35.40 -21.70
CA ARG A 245 26.02 36.35 -21.01
C ARG A 245 25.64 37.84 -21.10
N LYS A 246 24.56 38.20 -21.81
CA LYS A 246 24.00 39.55 -21.86
C LYS A 246 23.58 40.02 -20.45
N ARG A 247 23.57 41.33 -20.24
CA ARG A 247 23.29 41.96 -18.94
C ARG A 247 21.96 42.71 -19.00
N THR A 248 21.10 42.42 -18.03
CA THR A 248 19.76 43.02 -17.86
C THR A 248 19.75 43.89 -16.61
N CYS A 249 19.13 45.07 -16.68
CA CYS A 249 18.87 45.88 -15.48
C CYS A 249 17.72 45.24 -14.68
N THR A 250 17.89 45.04 -13.38
CA THR A 250 16.87 44.41 -12.53
C THR A 250 15.68 45.29 -12.23
N MET A 251 15.82 46.62 -12.37
CA MET A 251 14.77 47.60 -12.12
C MET A 251 13.84 47.71 -13.33
N CYS A 252 14.39 48.10 -14.48
CA CYS A 252 13.59 48.28 -15.71
C CYS A 252 13.37 47.02 -16.55
N LYS A 253 14.05 45.91 -16.21
CA LYS A 253 14.06 44.65 -16.97
C LYS A 253 14.58 44.77 -18.42
N ALA A 254 15.09 45.92 -18.82
CA ALA A 254 15.69 46.16 -20.13
C ALA A 254 17.20 45.86 -20.16
N ALA A 255 17.85 46.09 -21.31
CA ALA A 255 19.30 45.99 -21.44
C ALA A 255 20.02 46.86 -20.40
N ARG A 256 21.16 46.39 -19.89
CA ARG A 256 22.00 47.19 -18.97
C ARG A 256 22.32 48.54 -19.61
N HIS A 257 21.97 49.63 -18.93
CA HIS A 257 22.35 50.98 -19.30
C HIS A 257 23.47 51.51 -18.40
N HIS A 258 24.07 52.62 -18.84
CA HIS A 258 25.02 53.41 -18.05
C HIS A 258 24.29 54.64 -17.51
N GLY A 259 24.43 54.93 -16.21
CA GLY A 259 23.66 55.98 -15.52
C GLY A 259 22.37 55.47 -14.87
N ASP A 260 21.65 56.38 -14.22
CA ASP A 260 20.50 56.06 -13.36
C ASP A 260 19.35 55.39 -14.11
N CYS A 261 18.73 54.41 -13.47
CA CYS A 261 17.54 53.79 -14.01
C CYS A 261 16.34 54.72 -13.80
N ARG A 262 15.64 55.08 -14.88
CA ARG A 262 14.44 55.94 -14.78
C ARG A 262 13.28 55.31 -13.99
N GLN A 263 13.37 54.02 -13.70
CA GLN A 263 12.40 53.26 -12.91
C GLN A 263 12.97 52.86 -11.54
N ASP A 264 14.14 53.43 -11.16
CA ASP A 264 14.65 53.32 -9.81
C ASP A 264 13.73 54.11 -8.86
N THR A 265 12.98 53.37 -8.06
CA THR A 265 12.03 53.92 -7.09
C THR A 265 12.73 54.36 -5.80
N ALA A 266 14.05 54.14 -5.66
CA ALA A 266 14.84 54.66 -4.55
C ALA A 266 15.37 56.10 -4.79
N LEU A 267 15.16 56.65 -5.99
CA LEU A 267 15.54 58.01 -6.38
C LEU A 267 14.34 58.96 -6.58
N GLN A 268 13.14 58.56 -6.16
CA GLN A 268 11.92 59.39 -6.12
C GLN A 268 11.47 59.65 -4.69
#